data_AF-A0AA36DIP2-F1
#
_entry.id   AF-A0AA36DIP2-F1
#
_cell.length_a   1.000
_cell.length_b   1.000
_cell.length_c   1.000
_cell.angle_alpha   90.00
_cell.angle_beta   90.00
_cell.angle_gamma   90.00
#
_symmetry.space_group_name_H-M   'P 1'
#
loop_
_entity.id
_entity.type
_entity.pdbx_description
1 polymer ?
#
loop_
_entity_poly.entity_id
_entity_poly.type
_entity_poly.pdbx_seq_one_letter_code
_entity_poly.pdbx_strand_id
1 'polypeptide(L)'
;MVTLDSNDHYEHLGVPTGYYQGSSAEKTINKMHQCLDKIHNSLLAPWQKADAVKTFILPCIGFHLKNGYVEKKKHLIPFDKKLKKYGKMWLNLPSQASPEVLYLPNEMGGLGFIQTKTLADVMQLVHAVQLLESTDLGPMTAQLLRTAVQKKIKRAPTDSEVADYLNQKLDGAFETYYADTRNMWTRVRQATGRLVKTDKLDVKWTWANDKIQLLVLGCGVTKKTCEKMLKGAVHQAQLVHLTAKKTLLQPLHA
;
A
#
# COMPACT_ATOMS: atom_id res chain seq x y z
N MET A 1 -6.70 -33.96 3.03
CA MET A 1 -6.73 -32.53 2.69
C MET A 1 -8.18 -32.21 2.34
N VAL A 2 -8.88 -31.41 3.15
CA VAL A 2 -10.31 -31.10 2.92
C VAL A 2 -10.39 -30.20 1.69
N THR A 3 -11.05 -30.66 0.64
CA THR A 3 -11.37 -29.87 -0.55
C THR A 3 -12.54 -28.95 -0.21
N LEU A 4 -12.32 -27.64 -0.35
CA LEU A 4 -13.36 -26.63 -0.15
C LEU A 4 -14.26 -26.58 -1.38
N ASP A 5 -15.58 -26.62 -1.19
CA ASP A 5 -16.53 -26.38 -2.26
C ASP A 5 -16.57 -24.89 -2.66
N SER A 6 -17.20 -24.57 -3.79
CA SER A 6 -17.24 -23.23 -4.37
C SER A 6 -17.89 -22.15 -3.49
N ASN A 7 -18.69 -22.55 -2.50
CA ASN A 7 -19.28 -21.66 -1.49
C ASN A 7 -18.56 -21.72 -0.12
N ASP A 8 -17.62 -22.66 0.05
CA ASP A 8 -16.92 -22.82 1.31
C ASP A 8 -15.84 -21.76 1.48
N HIS A 9 -15.79 -21.22 2.68
CA HIS A 9 -14.74 -20.35 3.14
C HIS A 9 -14.43 -20.66 4.60
N TYR A 10 -13.18 -20.51 4.98
CA TYR A 10 -12.77 -20.57 6.37
C TYR A 10 -12.03 -19.28 6.74
N GLU A 11 -12.05 -18.94 8.02
CA GLU A 11 -11.38 -17.74 8.52
C GLU A 11 -9.97 -18.12 8.99
N HIS A 12 -8.95 -17.63 8.29
CA HIS A 12 -7.57 -17.77 8.72
C HIS A 12 -7.10 -16.46 9.35
N LEU A 13 -6.91 -16.45 10.66
CA LEU A 13 -6.43 -15.29 11.42
C LEU A 13 -7.23 -14.00 11.14
N GLY A 14 -8.56 -14.11 11.04
CA GLY A 14 -9.42 -12.95 10.77
C GLY A 14 -9.56 -12.57 9.30
N VAL A 15 -9.00 -13.37 8.37
CA VAL A 15 -9.10 -13.15 6.92
C VAL A 15 -9.88 -14.31 6.29
N PRO A 16 -11.00 -14.04 5.59
CA PRO A 16 -11.74 -15.07 4.88
C PRO A 16 -10.86 -15.63 3.76
N THR A 17 -10.64 -16.94 3.80
CA THR A 17 -9.82 -17.70 2.85
C THR A 17 -10.72 -18.74 2.18
N GLY A 18 -10.76 -18.72 0.85
CA GLY A 18 -11.68 -19.52 0.04
C GLY A 18 -12.15 -18.74 -1.19
N TYR A 19 -13.25 -19.17 -1.80
CA TYR A 19 -13.84 -18.47 -2.96
C TYR A 19 -14.55 -17.18 -2.57
N TYR A 20 -14.95 -17.03 -1.30
CA TYR A 20 -15.58 -15.82 -0.76
C TYR A 20 -14.56 -14.70 -0.49
N GLN A 21 -14.72 -13.55 -1.14
CA GLN A 21 -13.90 -12.34 -0.91
C GLN A 21 -14.63 -11.33 0.00
N GLY A 22 -14.84 -11.69 1.27
CA GLY A 22 -15.37 -10.78 2.29
C GLY A 22 -14.42 -9.63 2.64
N SER A 23 -14.97 -8.56 3.19
CA SER A 23 -14.18 -7.50 3.83
C SER A 23 -13.59 -8.04 5.14
N SER A 24 -12.32 -7.76 5.39
CA SER A 24 -11.58 -8.21 6.57
C SER A 24 -11.16 -7.02 7.42
N ALA A 25 -10.70 -7.30 8.64
CA ALA A 25 -10.07 -6.34 9.54
C ALA A 25 -10.97 -5.33 10.27
N GLU A 26 -12.29 -5.39 10.12
CA GLU A 26 -13.19 -4.43 10.80
C GLU A 26 -12.99 -4.42 12.32
N LYS A 27 -12.93 -5.61 12.95
CA LYS A 27 -12.61 -5.76 14.38
C LYS A 27 -11.26 -5.13 14.73
N THR A 28 -10.23 -5.40 13.92
CA THR A 28 -8.87 -4.87 14.11
C THR A 28 -8.83 -3.34 14.02
N ILE A 29 -9.53 -2.75 13.04
CA ILE A 29 -9.58 -1.30 12.83
C ILE A 29 -10.36 -0.62 13.95
N ASN A 30 -11.45 -1.21 14.42
CA ASN A 30 -12.18 -0.71 15.58
C ASN A 30 -11.29 -0.69 16.83
N LYS A 31 -10.51 -1.75 17.05
CA LYS A 31 -9.51 -1.79 18.13
C LYS A 31 -8.43 -0.72 17.93
N MET A 32 -7.95 -0.50 16.71
CA MET A 32 -6.99 0.57 16.40
C MET A 32 -7.55 1.95 16.75
N HIS A 33 -8.82 2.21 16.46
CA HIS A 33 -9.49 3.47 16.84
C HIS A 33 -9.54 3.65 18.35
N GLN A 34 -9.91 2.60 19.10
CA GLN A 34 -9.95 2.63 20.57
C GLN A 34 -8.56 2.84 21.18
N CYS A 35 -7.54 2.15 20.67
CA CYS A 35 -6.16 2.35 21.10
C CYS A 35 -5.67 3.76 20.80
N LEU A 36 -6.01 4.31 19.64
CA LEU A 36 -5.65 5.67 19.26
C LEU A 36 -6.29 6.71 20.21
N ASP A 37 -7.54 6.50 20.63
CA ASP A 37 -8.20 7.35 21.63
C ASP A 37 -7.49 7.31 22.99
N LYS A 38 -7.12 6.11 23.44
CA LYS A 38 -6.36 5.93 24.69
C LYS A 38 -5.00 6.65 24.64
N ILE A 39 -4.27 6.53 23.54
CA ILE A 39 -3.00 7.24 23.35
C ILE A 39 -3.23 8.75 23.33
N HIS A 40 -4.24 9.22 22.62
CA HIS A 40 -4.54 10.65 22.54
C HIS A 40 -4.79 11.27 23.93
N ASN A 41 -5.59 10.60 24.76
CA ASN A 41 -5.98 11.04 26.10
C ASN A 41 -4.91 10.78 27.18
N SER A 42 -3.84 10.06 26.85
CA SER A 42 -2.76 9.79 27.80
C SER A 42 -1.91 11.05 28.10
N LEU A 43 -1.21 11.02 29.23
CA LEU A 43 -0.24 12.06 29.64
C LEU A 43 1.13 11.92 28.94
N LEU A 44 1.24 11.07 27.92
CA LEU A 44 2.47 10.90 27.16
C LEU A 44 2.85 12.19 26.42
N ALA A 45 4.16 12.41 26.29
CA ALA A 45 4.66 13.48 25.45
C ALA A 45 4.30 13.25 23.97
N PRO A 46 4.21 14.30 23.13
CA PRO A 46 3.84 14.18 21.71
C PRO A 46 4.66 13.14 20.93
N TRP A 47 5.97 13.08 21.14
CA TRP A 47 6.85 12.11 20.49
C TRP A 47 6.60 10.67 20.98
N GLN A 48 6.31 10.48 22.27
CA GLN A 48 5.95 9.18 22.85
C GLN A 48 4.61 8.69 22.30
N LYS A 49 3.63 9.59 22.12
CA LYS A 49 2.34 9.25 21.46
C LYS A 49 2.57 8.79 20.03
N ALA A 50 3.39 9.50 19.27
CA ALA A 50 3.71 9.13 17.89
C ALA A 50 4.45 7.79 17.81
N ASP A 51 5.41 7.55 18.69
CA ASP A 51 6.12 6.28 18.78
C ASP A 51 5.17 5.12 19.11
N ALA A 52 4.30 5.29 20.10
CA ALA A 52 3.31 4.29 20.48
C ALA A 52 2.34 3.93 19.33
N VAL A 53 1.93 4.90 18.51
CA VAL A 53 1.11 4.63 17.32
C VAL A 53 1.89 3.77 16.30
N LYS A 54 3.14 4.13 16.01
CA LYS A 54 3.98 3.41 15.05
C LYS A 54 4.30 1.99 15.48
N THR A 55 4.51 1.80 16.78
CA THR A 55 4.93 0.52 17.37
C THR A 55 3.75 -0.41 17.63
N PHE A 56 2.61 0.11 18.12
CA PHE A 56 1.52 -0.74 18.61
C PHE A 56 0.25 -0.70 17.77
N ILE A 57 -0.02 0.36 17.01
CA ILE A 57 -1.29 0.50 16.29
C ILE A 57 -1.14 0.19 14.80
N LEU A 58 -0.22 0.85 14.11
CA LEU A 58 -0.05 0.66 12.66
C LEU A 58 0.32 -0.78 12.27
N PRO A 59 1.15 -1.54 13.03
CA PRO A 59 1.48 -2.91 12.65
C PRO A 59 0.30 -3.88 12.71
N CYS A 60 -0.71 -3.62 13.55
CA CYS A 60 -1.85 -4.54 13.73
C CYS A 60 -2.64 -4.80 12.45
N ILE A 61 -2.66 -3.85 11.51
CA ILE A 61 -3.41 -4.00 10.27
C ILE A 61 -2.61 -4.71 9.16
N GLY A 62 -1.29 -4.84 9.33
CA GLY A 62 -0.39 -5.29 8.27
C GLY A 62 -0.77 -6.65 7.66
N PHE A 63 -1.15 -7.62 8.50
CA PHE A 63 -1.60 -8.94 8.05
C PHE A 63 -2.84 -8.86 7.14
N HIS A 64 -3.84 -8.07 7.53
CA HIS A 64 -5.05 -7.89 6.75
C HIS A 64 -4.83 -7.08 5.47
N LEU A 65 -3.96 -6.07 5.50
CA LEU A 65 -3.60 -5.30 4.31
C LEU A 65 -2.87 -6.15 3.27
N LYS A 66 -2.13 -7.17 3.72
CA LYS A 66 -1.35 -8.06 2.89
C LYS A 66 -2.21 -9.19 2.30
N ASN A 67 -2.90 -9.93 3.16
CA ASN A 67 -3.59 -11.17 2.77
C ASN A 67 -5.09 -11.00 2.54
N GLY A 68 -5.69 -9.94 3.06
CA GLY A 68 -7.13 -9.70 3.03
C GLY A 68 -7.58 -8.70 1.98
N TYR A 69 -8.87 -8.40 2.02
CA TYR A 69 -9.44 -7.22 1.37
C TYR A 69 -9.92 -6.26 2.47
N VAL A 70 -9.45 -5.02 2.41
CA VAL A 70 -9.89 -3.96 3.35
C VAL A 70 -10.40 -2.78 2.54
N GLU A 71 -11.64 -2.40 2.78
CA GLU A 71 -12.27 -1.28 2.08
C GLU A 71 -11.68 0.06 2.54
N LYS A 72 -10.87 0.66 1.67
CA LYS A 72 -10.15 1.90 1.99
C LYS A 72 -11.08 3.05 2.40
N LYS A 73 -12.17 3.26 1.65
CA LYS A 73 -13.11 4.36 1.88
C LYS A 73 -13.86 4.24 3.20
N LYS A 74 -14.27 3.02 3.54
CA LYS A 74 -15.07 2.72 4.73
C LYS A 74 -14.22 2.71 6.00
N HIS A 75 -12.99 2.21 5.95
CA HIS A 75 -12.20 1.96 7.16
C HIS A 75 -10.88 2.73 7.24
N LEU A 76 -10.03 2.66 6.22
CA LEU A 76 -8.67 3.24 6.29
C LEU A 76 -8.67 4.78 6.24
N ILE A 77 -9.47 5.38 5.36
CA ILE A 77 -9.55 6.84 5.23
C ILE A 77 -10.09 7.50 6.51
N PRO A 78 -11.15 7.00 7.16
CA PRO A 78 -11.59 7.51 8.46
C PRO A 78 -10.52 7.40 9.55
N PHE A 79 -9.79 6.28 9.63
CA PHE A 79 -8.68 6.12 10.55
C PHE A 79 -7.57 7.16 10.29
N ASP A 80 -7.15 7.32 9.04
CA ASP A 80 -6.12 8.31 8.65
C ASP A 80 -6.56 9.76 8.98
N LYS A 81 -7.84 10.10 8.78
CA LYS A 81 -8.39 11.42 9.16
C LYS A 81 -8.30 11.65 10.67
N LYS A 82 -8.64 10.63 11.47
CA LYS A 82 -8.58 10.70 12.94
C LYS A 82 -7.13 10.81 13.43
N LEU A 83 -6.23 9.98 12.90
CA LEU A 83 -4.79 10.04 13.21
C LEU A 83 -4.19 11.39 12.84
N LYS A 84 -4.52 11.94 11.65
CA LYS A 84 -4.11 13.28 11.24
C LYS A 84 -4.59 14.36 12.21
N LYS A 85 -5.86 14.30 12.64
CA LYS A 85 -6.42 15.26 13.60
C LYS A 85 -5.64 15.23 14.92
N TYR A 86 -5.44 14.04 15.50
CA TYR A 86 -4.72 13.90 16.76
C TYR A 86 -3.24 14.24 16.63
N GLY A 87 -2.58 13.82 15.56
CA GLY A 87 -1.17 14.15 15.31
C GLY A 87 -0.94 15.66 15.25
N LYS A 88 -1.85 16.42 14.62
CA LYS A 88 -1.78 17.88 14.64
C LYS A 88 -1.96 18.47 16.03
N MET A 89 -2.93 17.96 16.79
CA MET A 89 -3.16 18.42 18.17
C MET A 89 -1.94 18.15 19.06
N TRP A 90 -1.28 17.00 18.92
CA TRP A 90 -0.07 16.68 19.68
C TRP A 90 1.08 17.66 19.42
N LEU A 91 1.15 18.20 18.20
CA LEU A 91 2.16 19.18 17.81
C LEU A 91 1.69 20.64 17.95
N ASN A 92 0.50 20.88 18.54
CA ASN A 92 -0.12 22.20 18.61
C ASN A 92 -0.27 22.90 17.24
N LEU A 93 -0.46 22.13 16.18
CA LEU A 93 -0.61 22.66 14.82
C LEU A 93 -2.06 23.04 14.52
N PRO A 94 -2.30 24.17 13.82
CA PRO A 94 -3.65 24.55 13.40
C PRO A 94 -4.24 23.54 12.40
N SER A 95 -5.56 23.51 12.31
CA SER A 95 -6.29 22.63 11.39
C SER A 95 -5.88 22.84 9.92
N GLN A 96 -5.47 24.06 9.56
CA GLN A 96 -4.99 24.45 8.23
C GLN A 96 -3.50 24.16 7.98
N ALA A 97 -2.71 23.77 8.99
CA ALA A 97 -1.30 23.46 8.80
C ALA A 97 -1.10 22.34 7.77
N SER A 98 0.05 22.32 7.11
CA SER A 98 0.35 21.24 6.16
C SER A 98 0.47 19.90 6.90
N PRO A 99 -0.21 18.82 6.46
CA PRO A 99 -0.16 17.52 7.14
C PRO A 99 1.17 16.78 6.95
N GLU A 100 2.05 17.26 6.07
CA GLU A 100 3.35 16.66 5.72
C GLU A 100 4.26 16.49 6.94
N VAL A 101 4.19 17.39 7.92
CA VAL A 101 4.94 17.27 9.19
C VAL A 101 4.64 15.96 9.93
N LEU A 102 3.43 15.40 9.75
CA LEU A 102 3.07 14.12 10.34
C LEU A 102 3.70 12.92 9.60
N TYR A 103 3.97 13.08 8.31
CA TYR A 103 4.38 11.98 7.41
C TYR A 103 5.86 12.00 7.04
N LEU A 104 6.53 13.15 7.24
CA LEU A 104 7.98 13.26 7.13
C LEU A 104 8.68 12.28 8.09
N PRO A 105 9.85 11.74 7.70
CA PRO A 105 10.61 10.86 8.58
C PRO A 105 11.10 11.61 9.84
N ASN A 106 11.33 10.86 10.91
CA ASN A 106 11.81 11.41 12.18
C ASN A 106 13.13 12.20 12.02
N GLU A 107 14.02 11.74 11.14
CA GLU A 107 15.30 12.39 10.82
C GLU A 107 15.14 13.81 10.27
N MET A 108 13.98 14.11 9.68
CA MET A 108 13.64 15.41 9.11
C MET A 108 12.68 16.20 10.01
N GLY A 109 12.58 15.82 11.30
CA GLY A 109 11.71 16.49 12.28
C GLY A 109 10.22 16.16 12.16
N GLY A 110 9.86 15.15 11.37
CA GLY A 110 8.47 14.67 11.26
C GLY A 110 8.11 13.59 12.27
N LEU A 111 6.84 13.16 12.29
CA LEU A 111 6.39 12.05 13.15
C LEU A 111 6.58 10.66 12.51
N GLY A 112 6.88 10.59 11.21
CA GLY A 112 7.13 9.34 10.49
C GLY A 112 5.90 8.46 10.28
N PHE A 113 4.69 9.02 10.28
CA PHE A 113 3.50 8.23 9.99
C PHE A 113 3.42 7.88 8.49
N ILE A 114 2.85 6.71 8.21
CA ILE A 114 2.43 6.32 6.86
C ILE A 114 0.92 6.20 6.89
N GLN A 115 0.25 6.87 5.96
CA GLN A 115 -1.20 6.78 5.81
C GLN A 115 -1.59 5.33 5.55
N THR A 116 -2.55 4.80 6.31
CA THR A 116 -2.98 3.39 6.18
C THR A 116 -3.54 3.08 4.80
N LYS A 117 -4.15 4.06 4.11
CA LYS A 117 -4.57 3.88 2.71
C LYS A 117 -3.40 3.62 1.75
N THR A 118 -2.25 4.25 1.98
CA THR A 118 -1.02 4.11 1.16
C THR A 118 -0.27 2.88 1.60
N LEU A 119 -0.20 2.62 2.91
CA LEU A 119 0.32 1.37 3.46
C LEU A 119 -0.39 0.15 2.86
N ALA A 120 -1.69 0.22 2.63
CA ALA A 120 -2.43 -0.85 1.96
C ALA A 120 -1.90 -1.14 0.55
N ASP A 121 -1.58 -0.11 -0.23
CA ASP A 121 -0.99 -0.31 -1.57
C ASP A 121 0.44 -0.88 -1.47
N VAL A 122 1.25 -0.35 -0.54
CA VAL A 122 2.60 -0.87 -0.25
C VAL A 122 2.54 -2.35 0.10
N MET A 123 1.64 -2.77 1.00
CA MET A 123 1.51 -4.17 1.43
C MET A 123 1.06 -5.10 0.30
N GLN A 124 0.24 -4.63 -0.65
CA GLN A 124 -0.14 -5.43 -1.82
C GLN A 124 1.06 -5.68 -2.75
N LEU A 125 1.93 -4.69 -2.96
CA LEU A 125 3.16 -4.86 -3.73
C LEU A 125 4.15 -5.78 -3.01
N VAL A 126 4.34 -5.61 -1.70
CA VAL A 126 5.19 -6.48 -0.88
C VAL A 126 4.72 -7.93 -0.96
N HIS A 127 3.41 -8.17 -0.87
CA HIS A 127 2.85 -9.51 -0.99
C HIS A 127 3.14 -10.13 -2.36
N ALA A 128 2.94 -9.35 -3.44
CA ALA A 128 3.20 -9.81 -4.79
C ALA A 128 4.66 -10.22 -4.99
N VAL A 129 5.62 -9.39 -4.55
CA VAL A 129 7.06 -9.71 -4.62
C VAL A 129 7.37 -10.98 -3.85
N GLN A 130 6.83 -11.13 -2.63
CA GLN A 130 7.07 -12.32 -1.81
C GLN A 130 6.51 -13.60 -2.42
N LEU A 131 5.37 -13.52 -3.13
CA LEU A 131 4.81 -14.67 -3.84
C LEU A 131 5.64 -15.01 -5.09
N LEU A 132 6.08 -14.00 -5.85
CA LEU A 132 6.90 -14.18 -7.06
C LEU A 132 8.29 -14.75 -6.74
N GLU A 133 8.88 -14.36 -5.61
CA GLU A 133 10.18 -14.87 -5.13
C GLU A 133 10.07 -16.08 -4.20
N SER A 134 8.87 -16.62 -4.01
CA SER A 134 8.69 -17.85 -3.25
C SER A 134 9.31 -19.01 -4.02
N THR A 135 10.07 -19.87 -3.32
CA THR A 135 10.70 -21.05 -3.93
C THR A 135 9.65 -22.02 -4.46
N ASP A 136 8.59 -22.25 -3.70
CA ASP A 136 7.58 -23.27 -4.02
C ASP A 136 6.44 -22.70 -4.86
N LEU A 137 6.01 -21.47 -4.53
CA LEU A 137 4.84 -20.84 -5.16
C LEU A 137 5.18 -19.90 -6.32
N GLY A 138 6.46 -19.52 -6.49
CA GLY A 138 6.90 -18.56 -7.50
C GLY A 138 6.49 -18.93 -8.94
N PRO A 139 6.76 -20.17 -9.41
CA PRO A 139 6.38 -20.60 -10.76
C PRO A 139 4.86 -20.55 -10.98
N MET A 140 4.08 -21.10 -10.03
CA MET A 140 2.62 -21.10 -10.08
C MET A 140 2.05 -19.68 -10.06
N THR A 141 2.60 -18.82 -9.21
CA THR A 141 2.23 -17.40 -9.07
C THR A 141 2.47 -16.64 -10.37
N ALA A 142 3.63 -16.83 -11.00
CA ALA A 142 3.96 -16.22 -12.28
C ALA A 142 3.04 -16.72 -13.42
N GLN A 143 2.66 -18.00 -13.39
CA GLN A 143 1.67 -18.55 -14.33
C GLN A 143 0.28 -17.94 -14.12
N LEU A 144 -0.18 -17.81 -12.86
CA LEU A 144 -1.45 -17.15 -12.54
C LEU A 144 -1.48 -15.68 -12.99
N LEU A 145 -0.35 -14.97 -12.88
CA LEU A 145 -0.20 -13.62 -13.43
C LEU A 145 -0.36 -13.63 -14.95
N ARG A 146 0.36 -14.51 -15.67
CA ARG A 146 0.21 -14.64 -17.13
C ARG A 146 -1.22 -14.98 -17.53
N THR A 147 -1.91 -15.86 -16.80
CA THR A 147 -3.33 -16.16 -17.03
C THR A 147 -4.22 -14.93 -16.81
N ALA A 148 -3.95 -14.10 -15.80
CA ALA A 148 -4.69 -12.87 -15.58
C ALA A 148 -4.50 -11.87 -16.74
N VAL A 149 -3.27 -11.74 -17.26
CA VAL A 149 -2.97 -10.90 -18.42
C VAL A 149 -3.62 -11.48 -19.68
N GLN A 150 -3.47 -12.77 -19.95
CA GLN A 150 -4.10 -13.48 -21.07
C GLN A 150 -5.61 -13.30 -21.09
N LYS A 151 -6.28 -13.40 -19.93
CA LYS A 151 -7.73 -13.17 -19.83
C LYS A 151 -8.14 -11.76 -20.25
N LYS A 152 -7.26 -10.77 -20.02
CA LYS A 152 -7.48 -9.38 -20.39
C LYS A 152 -7.18 -9.12 -21.87
N ILE A 153 -6.08 -9.63 -22.41
CA ILE A 153 -5.68 -9.37 -23.81
C ILE A 153 -6.26 -10.39 -24.82
N LYS A 154 -6.89 -11.46 -24.34
CA LYS A 154 -7.48 -12.56 -25.15
C LYS A 154 -6.49 -13.34 -26.04
N ARG A 155 -5.18 -13.20 -25.78
CA ARG A 155 -4.09 -13.94 -26.45
C ARG A 155 -2.95 -14.25 -25.48
N ALA A 156 -1.99 -15.06 -25.90
CA ALA A 156 -0.78 -15.30 -25.12
C ALA A 156 -0.01 -13.98 -24.90
N PRO A 157 0.32 -13.63 -23.65
CA PRO A 157 1.05 -12.40 -23.34
C PRO A 157 2.55 -12.56 -23.56
N THR A 158 3.21 -11.51 -24.05
CA THR A 158 4.67 -11.42 -24.03
C THR A 158 5.16 -10.98 -22.64
N ASP A 159 6.44 -11.22 -22.34
CA ASP A 159 7.01 -10.87 -21.02
C ASP A 159 6.98 -9.36 -20.76
N SER A 160 7.14 -8.53 -21.79
CA SER A 160 6.97 -7.07 -21.68
C SER A 160 5.53 -6.69 -21.32
N GLU A 161 4.55 -7.33 -21.94
CA GLU A 161 3.13 -7.06 -21.68
C GLU A 161 2.73 -7.42 -20.25
N VAL A 162 3.34 -8.45 -19.66
CA VAL A 162 3.12 -8.80 -18.25
C VAL A 162 3.58 -7.67 -17.32
N ALA A 163 4.75 -7.09 -17.58
CA ALA A 163 5.25 -5.94 -16.83
C ALA A 163 4.39 -4.69 -17.08
N ASP A 164 4.02 -4.42 -18.33
CA ASP A 164 3.18 -3.29 -18.72
C ASP A 164 1.78 -3.36 -18.09
N TYR A 165 1.22 -4.58 -17.98
CA TYR A 165 -0.01 -4.81 -17.25
C TYR A 165 0.10 -4.35 -15.80
N LEU A 166 1.14 -4.76 -15.06
CA LEU A 166 1.31 -4.35 -13.65
C LEU A 166 1.61 -2.86 -13.50
N ASN A 167 2.29 -2.25 -14.48
CA ASN A 167 2.55 -0.81 -14.53
C ASN A 167 1.31 0.03 -14.91
N GLN A 168 0.16 -0.61 -15.18
CA GLN A 168 -1.07 0.06 -15.60
C GLN A 168 -0.88 0.96 -16.83
N LYS A 169 -0.08 0.51 -17.80
CA LYS A 169 -0.04 1.12 -19.13
C LYS A 169 -1.36 0.82 -19.87
N LEU A 170 -1.82 1.80 -20.64
CA LEU A 170 -3.08 1.72 -21.39
C LEU A 170 -2.86 1.59 -22.89
N ASP A 171 -1.62 1.62 -23.36
CA ASP A 171 -1.28 1.66 -24.78
C ASP A 171 -1.27 0.24 -25.40
N GLY A 172 -1.57 0.16 -26.71
CA GLY A 172 -1.48 -1.05 -27.51
C GLY A 172 -2.44 -2.16 -27.05
N ALA A 173 -1.88 -3.27 -26.57
CA ALA A 173 -2.63 -4.49 -26.22
C ALA A 173 -3.67 -4.29 -25.09
N PHE A 174 -3.65 -3.16 -24.39
CA PHE A 174 -4.56 -2.82 -23.29
C PHE A 174 -5.58 -1.72 -23.65
N GLU A 175 -5.60 -1.23 -24.89
CA GLU A 175 -6.55 -0.21 -25.37
C GLU A 175 -8.00 -0.71 -25.32
N THR A 176 -8.21 -2.00 -25.57
CA THR A 176 -9.54 -2.61 -25.51
C THR A 176 -9.96 -2.89 -24.06
N TYR A 177 -11.03 -2.22 -23.62
CA TYR A 177 -11.47 -2.23 -22.23
C TYR A 177 -12.27 -3.50 -21.89
N TYR A 178 -11.58 -4.62 -21.68
CA TYR A 178 -12.22 -5.81 -21.12
C TYR A 178 -12.39 -5.69 -19.60
N ALA A 179 -13.56 -6.08 -19.10
CA ALA A 179 -13.90 -6.08 -17.68
C ALA A 179 -12.84 -6.86 -16.88
N ASP A 180 -12.28 -6.22 -15.86
CA ASP A 180 -11.25 -6.86 -15.05
C ASP A 180 -11.87 -7.91 -14.12
N THR A 181 -11.33 -9.13 -14.18
CA THR A 181 -11.62 -10.12 -13.14
C THR A 181 -11.02 -9.65 -11.82
N ARG A 182 -11.83 -9.68 -10.76
CA ARG A 182 -11.38 -9.31 -9.41
C ARG A 182 -10.44 -10.40 -8.85
N ASN A 183 -9.15 -10.23 -9.08
CA ASN A 183 -8.09 -11.10 -8.59
C ASN A 183 -6.98 -10.28 -7.91
N MET A 184 -6.01 -10.98 -7.31
CA MET A 184 -4.85 -10.35 -6.65
C MET A 184 -4.07 -9.43 -7.61
N TRP A 185 -3.81 -9.86 -8.83
CA TRP A 185 -3.02 -9.09 -9.80
C TRP A 185 -3.69 -7.80 -10.26
N THR A 186 -5.02 -7.80 -10.40
CA THR A 186 -5.80 -6.59 -10.62
C THR A 186 -5.64 -5.63 -9.45
N ARG A 187 -5.59 -6.11 -8.19
CA ARG A 187 -5.34 -5.28 -7.00
C ARG A 187 -3.91 -4.72 -7.00
N VAL A 188 -2.91 -5.54 -7.32
CA VAL A 188 -1.49 -5.13 -7.42
C VAL A 188 -1.28 -4.07 -8.49
N ARG A 189 -1.88 -4.24 -9.67
CA ARG A 189 -1.85 -3.23 -10.74
C ARG A 189 -2.48 -1.93 -10.29
N GLN A 190 -3.68 -1.99 -9.71
CA GLN A 190 -4.36 -0.78 -9.21
C GLN A 190 -3.56 -0.11 -8.08
N ALA A 191 -2.90 -0.88 -7.22
CA ALA A 191 -2.03 -0.37 -6.16
C ALA A 191 -0.79 0.32 -6.75
N THR A 192 -0.14 -0.33 -7.73
CA THR A 192 1.02 0.24 -8.46
C THR A 192 0.64 1.57 -9.09
N GLY A 193 -0.48 1.62 -9.81
CA GLY A 193 -0.94 2.85 -10.44
C GLY A 193 -1.29 3.97 -9.45
N ARG A 194 -1.84 3.65 -8.27
CA ARG A 194 -2.06 4.65 -7.22
C ARG A 194 -0.74 5.18 -6.65
N LEU A 195 0.21 4.29 -6.36
CA LEU A 195 1.52 4.69 -5.84
C LEU A 195 2.27 5.61 -6.82
N VAL A 196 2.25 5.29 -8.11
CA VAL A 196 2.90 6.09 -9.16
C VAL A 196 2.13 7.38 -9.46
N LYS A 197 0.82 7.30 -9.71
CA LYS A 197 0.04 8.46 -10.19
C LYS A 197 -0.37 9.41 -9.07
N THR A 198 -0.82 8.87 -7.94
CA THR A 198 -1.34 9.63 -6.80
C THR A 198 -0.23 10.00 -5.82
N ASP A 199 0.55 9.01 -5.38
CA ASP A 199 1.57 9.23 -4.36
C ASP A 199 2.93 9.65 -4.96
N LYS A 200 3.05 9.67 -6.31
CA LYS A 200 4.24 10.11 -7.07
C LYS A 200 5.52 9.34 -6.73
N LEU A 201 5.39 8.06 -6.39
CA LEU A 201 6.53 7.18 -6.18
C LEU A 201 7.13 6.72 -7.52
N ASP A 202 8.45 6.63 -7.57
CA ASP A 202 9.17 5.92 -8.63
C ASP A 202 9.17 4.42 -8.34
N VAL A 203 8.14 3.75 -8.86
CA VAL A 203 7.93 2.30 -8.75
C VAL A 203 7.59 1.76 -10.13
N LYS A 204 8.31 0.71 -10.55
CA LYS A 204 8.13 0.13 -11.88
C LYS A 204 8.36 -1.38 -11.85
N TRP A 205 7.48 -2.13 -12.50
CA TRP A 205 7.70 -3.54 -12.78
C TRP A 205 8.50 -3.70 -14.07
N THR A 206 9.51 -4.56 -14.06
CA THR A 206 10.33 -4.87 -15.24
C THR A 206 10.57 -6.37 -15.34
N TRP A 207 10.91 -6.81 -16.55
CA TRP A 207 11.40 -8.16 -16.77
C TRP A 207 12.94 -8.14 -16.70
N ALA A 208 13.53 -8.93 -15.83
CA ALA A 208 14.98 -9.07 -15.69
C ALA A 208 15.34 -10.49 -15.25
N ASN A 209 16.34 -11.09 -15.88
CA ASN A 209 16.82 -12.45 -15.60
C ASN A 209 15.69 -13.50 -15.65
N ASP A 210 14.87 -13.47 -16.72
CA ASP A 210 13.72 -14.35 -16.94
C ASP A 210 12.65 -14.33 -15.84
N LYS A 211 12.64 -13.28 -15.03
CA LYS A 211 11.69 -13.10 -13.93
C LYS A 211 11.17 -11.67 -13.91
N ILE A 212 9.94 -11.53 -13.44
CA ILE A 212 9.38 -10.22 -13.16
C ILE A 212 9.96 -9.68 -11.84
N GLN A 213 10.45 -8.45 -11.88
CA GLN A 213 11.04 -7.77 -10.73
C GLN A 213 10.38 -6.42 -10.52
N LEU A 214 10.34 -5.98 -9.26
CA LEU A 214 9.91 -4.65 -8.88
C LEU A 214 11.14 -3.76 -8.69
N LEU A 215 11.15 -2.62 -9.36
CA LEU A 215 12.11 -1.54 -9.15
C LEU A 215 11.46 -0.47 -8.28
N VAL A 216 12.19 -0.01 -7.27
CA VAL A 216 11.82 1.11 -6.41
C VAL A 216 12.98 2.08 -6.40
N LEU A 217 12.75 3.33 -6.84
CA LEU A 217 13.80 4.34 -7.02
C LEU A 217 14.94 3.84 -7.94
N GLY A 218 14.58 3.15 -9.02
CA GLY A 218 15.53 2.53 -9.96
C GLY A 218 16.24 1.26 -9.46
N CYS A 219 16.10 0.89 -8.19
CA CYS A 219 16.78 -0.27 -7.60
C CYS A 219 15.86 -1.50 -7.54
N GLY A 220 16.39 -2.67 -7.94
CA GLY A 220 15.69 -3.95 -7.80
C GLY A 220 15.48 -4.32 -6.34
N VAL A 221 14.25 -4.67 -5.98
CA VAL A 221 13.89 -5.07 -4.62
C VAL A 221 13.78 -6.58 -4.49
N THR A 222 14.08 -7.08 -3.29
CA THR A 222 13.92 -8.49 -2.92
C THR A 222 12.82 -8.65 -1.88
N LYS A 223 12.37 -9.89 -1.61
CA LYS A 223 11.39 -10.21 -0.57
C LYS A 223 11.74 -9.69 0.82
N LYS A 224 13.03 -9.52 1.11
CA LYS A 224 13.54 -8.98 2.40
C LYS A 224 13.59 -7.45 2.42
N THR A 225 13.90 -6.82 1.29
CA THR A 225 14.13 -5.36 1.22
C THR A 225 12.92 -4.57 0.75
N CYS A 226 11.97 -5.21 0.08
CA CYS A 226 10.82 -4.57 -0.59
C CYS A 226 10.01 -3.66 0.34
N GLU A 227 9.64 -4.14 1.53
CA GLU A 227 8.83 -3.34 2.46
C GLU A 227 9.57 -2.08 2.94
N LYS A 228 10.85 -2.23 3.33
CA LYS A 228 11.67 -1.11 3.80
C LYS A 228 11.86 -0.08 2.68
N MET A 229 12.15 -0.53 1.46
CA MET A 229 12.38 0.36 0.31
C MET A 229 11.12 1.10 -0.10
N LEU A 230 9.97 0.43 -0.17
CA LEU A 230 8.70 1.09 -0.49
C LEU A 230 8.30 2.10 0.59
N LYS A 231 8.42 1.76 1.88
CA LYS A 231 8.16 2.71 2.98
C LYS A 231 9.11 3.92 2.93
N GLY A 232 10.40 3.68 2.66
CA GLY A 232 11.38 4.74 2.44
C GLY A 232 11.02 5.65 1.26
N ALA A 233 10.63 5.07 0.13
CA ALA A 233 10.18 5.81 -1.05
C ALA A 233 8.93 6.67 -0.76
N VAL A 234 7.98 6.16 0.04
CA VAL A 234 6.83 6.96 0.50
C VAL A 234 7.31 8.18 1.29
N HIS A 235 8.22 8.02 2.24
CA HIS A 235 8.76 9.15 3.01
C HIS A 235 9.50 10.16 2.14
N GLN A 236 10.30 9.68 1.17
CA GLN A 236 10.99 10.54 0.22
C GLN A 236 10.01 11.33 -0.66
N ALA A 237 8.93 10.70 -1.13
CA ALA A 237 7.90 11.39 -1.91
C ALA A 237 7.21 12.51 -1.10
N GLN A 238 6.95 12.29 0.19
CA GLN A 238 6.39 13.32 1.08
C GLN A 238 7.36 14.50 1.27
N LEU A 239 8.67 14.23 1.34
CA LEU A 239 9.70 15.28 1.41
C LEU A 239 9.69 16.14 0.15
N VAL A 240 9.70 15.52 -1.04
CA VAL A 240 9.65 16.22 -2.33
C VAL A 240 8.39 17.08 -2.44
N HIS A 241 7.25 16.56 -1.99
CA HIS A 241 5.98 17.29 -1.99
C HIS A 241 6.02 18.52 -1.08
N LEU A 242 6.63 18.42 0.10
CA LEU A 242 6.80 19.56 1.00
C LEU A 242 7.74 20.63 0.40
N THR A 243 8.86 20.22 -0.19
CA THR A 243 9.82 21.15 -0.79
C THR A 243 9.24 21.86 -2.03
N ALA A 244 8.45 21.16 -2.84
CA ALA A 244 7.78 21.74 -4.00
C ALA A 244 6.80 22.85 -3.61
N LYS A 245 6.10 22.71 -2.48
CA LYS A 245 5.23 23.75 -1.92
C LYS A 245 5.97 25.01 -1.48
N LYS A 246 7.21 24.86 -0.99
CA LYS A 246 8.05 26.00 -0.58
C LYS A 246 8.38 26.90 -1.76
N THR A 247 8.64 26.31 -2.94
CA THR A 247 8.94 27.06 -4.17
C THR A 247 7.74 27.89 -4.68
N LEU A 248 6.51 27.45 -4.38
CA LEU A 248 5.28 28.17 -4.72
C LEU A 248 4.94 29.33 -3.76
N LEU A 249 5.67 29.46 -2.65
CA LEU A 249 5.47 30.48 -1.61
C LEU A 249 6.60 31.53 -1.59
N GLN A 250 7.13 31.92 -2.76
CA GLN A 250 7.98 33.12 -2.84
C GLN A 250 7.16 34.39 -2.49
N PRO A 251 7.80 35.42 -1.88
CA PRO A 251 7.11 36.35 -1.00
C PRO A 251 6.24 37.33 -1.80
N LEU A 252 4.98 37.45 -1.40
CA LEU A 252 4.15 38.64 -1.64
C LEU A 252 4.74 39.81 -0.85
N HIS A 253 5.82 40.43 -1.35
CA HIS A 253 6.24 41.78 -0.98
C HIS A 253 7.06 42.40 -2.13
N ALA A 254 6.39 43.24 -2.90
CA ALA A 254 6.91 44.51 -3.42
C ALA A 254 5.81 45.55 -3.23
#